data_AF-A0A8J2WFW2-F1
#
_entry.id   AF-A0A8J2WFW2-F1
#
_cell.length_a   1.000
_cell.length_b   1.000
_cell.length_c   1.000
_cell.angle_alpha   90.00
_cell.angle_beta   90.00
_cell.angle_gamma   90.00
#
_symmetry.space_group_name_H-M   'P 1'
#
loop_
_entity.id
_entity.type
_entity.pdbx_description
1 polymer ?
#
loop_
_entity_poly.entity_id
_entity_poly.type
_entity_poly.pdbx_seq_one_letter_code
_entity_poly.pdbx_strand_id
1 'polypeptide(L)'
;MLFFLLFASSANGFNLEPRIPVIKNGMAGSYFGYSVAQHQSVSLETGAILNNWLLVGAPLDQNLQPGTNRSGALWRCPMTTRKDDCIQVVTDGKRST
;
A
#
# COMPACT_ATOMS: atom_id res chain seq x y z
N MET A 1 -10.57 -49.04 -31.90
CA MET A 1 -11.36 -48.43 -30.81
C MET A 1 -10.68 -47.11 -30.46
N LEU A 2 -11.42 -46.01 -30.62
CA LEU A 2 -10.96 -44.61 -30.67
C LEU A 2 -9.93 -44.19 -29.60
N PHE A 3 -8.79 -43.68 -30.06
CA PHE A 3 -7.80 -42.95 -29.25
C PHE A 3 -8.32 -41.51 -29.08
N PHE A 4 -9.17 -41.27 -28.08
CA PHE A 4 -9.66 -39.92 -27.77
C PHE A 4 -8.54 -39.16 -27.03
N LEU A 5 -7.80 -38.34 -27.77
CA LEU A 5 -6.84 -37.37 -27.25
C LEU A 5 -7.58 -36.40 -26.31
N LEU A 6 -7.34 -36.54 -25.01
CA LEU A 6 -7.73 -35.56 -24.00
C LEU A 6 -6.89 -34.29 -24.19
N PHE A 7 -7.35 -33.39 -25.07
CA PHE A 7 -6.92 -31.99 -25.06
C PHE A 7 -7.54 -31.30 -23.84
N ALA A 8 -6.92 -31.48 -22.68
CA ALA A 8 -7.20 -30.66 -21.52
C ALA A 8 -6.62 -29.26 -21.77
N SER A 9 -7.43 -28.37 -22.34
CA SER A 9 -7.08 -26.96 -22.46
C SER A 9 -6.87 -26.37 -21.07
N SER A 10 -5.63 -26.01 -20.73
CA SER A 10 -5.30 -25.27 -19.52
C SER A 10 -5.87 -23.86 -19.62
N ALA A 11 -6.91 -23.57 -18.84
CA ALA A 11 -7.45 -22.23 -18.71
C ALA A 11 -6.65 -21.47 -17.65
N ASN A 12 -5.98 -20.39 -18.04
CA ASN A 12 -5.39 -19.43 -17.10
C ASN A 12 -6.48 -18.44 -16.69
N GLY A 13 -7.13 -18.66 -15.55
CA GLY A 13 -8.05 -17.70 -14.94
C GLY A 13 -7.29 -16.62 -14.16
N PHE A 14 -7.75 -15.38 -14.23
CA PHE A 14 -7.32 -14.29 -13.35
C PHE A 14 -8.54 -13.67 -12.66
N ASN A 15 -8.40 -13.30 -11.38
CA ASN A 15 -9.51 -12.80 -10.54
C ASN A 15 -9.28 -11.36 -10.04
N LEU A 16 -8.43 -10.59 -10.71
CA LEU A 16 -8.28 -9.17 -10.41
C LEU A 16 -9.51 -8.41 -10.89
N GLU A 17 -10.02 -7.49 -10.07
CA GLU A 17 -11.15 -6.60 -10.41
C GLU A 17 -10.60 -5.22 -10.82
N PRO A 18 -10.42 -4.95 -12.13
CA PRO A 18 -9.82 -3.70 -12.60
C PRO A 18 -10.81 -2.54 -12.67
N ARG A 19 -12.13 -2.76 -12.57
CA ARG A 19 -13.13 -1.69 -12.78
C ARG A 19 -13.33 -0.82 -11.55
N ILE A 20 -13.15 -1.39 -10.37
CA ILE A 20 -13.35 -0.71 -9.07
C ILE A 20 -12.14 -0.88 -8.14
N PRO A 21 -10.94 -0.44 -8.57
CA PRO A 21 -9.75 -0.56 -7.73
C PRO A 21 -9.83 0.39 -6.53
N VAL A 22 -9.14 0.01 -5.46
CA VAL A 22 -8.82 0.95 -4.37
C VAL A 22 -7.70 1.87 -4.86
N ILE A 23 -8.00 3.16 -4.97
CA ILE A 23 -7.05 4.17 -5.44
C ILE A 23 -6.63 5.03 -4.25
N LYS A 24 -5.32 5.26 -4.09
CA LYS A 24 -4.75 6.17 -3.09
C LYS A 24 -3.89 7.21 -3.80
N ASN A 25 -4.11 8.48 -3.48
CA ASN A 25 -3.40 9.61 -4.07
C ASN A 25 -2.51 10.28 -3.03
N GLY A 26 -1.31 10.66 -3.45
CA GLY A 26 -0.43 11.54 -2.68
C GLY A 26 -0.24 12.89 -3.35
N MET A 27 0.68 13.68 -2.79
CA MET A 27 1.04 14.99 -3.33
C MET A 27 1.63 14.86 -4.75
N ALA A 28 1.21 15.74 -5.65
CA ALA A 28 1.78 15.78 -7.00
C ALA A 28 3.31 16.04 -6.95
N GLY A 29 4.06 15.27 -7.73
CA GLY A 29 5.52 15.39 -7.80
C GLY A 29 6.28 14.78 -6.62
N SER A 30 5.63 14.25 -5.58
CA SER A 30 6.32 13.60 -4.44
C SER A 30 6.77 12.17 -4.74
N TYR A 31 6.39 11.65 -5.91
CA TYR A 31 6.58 10.26 -6.32
C TYR A 31 5.89 9.29 -5.37
N PHE A 32 4.73 9.68 -4.83
CA PHE A 32 3.86 8.79 -4.08
C PHE A 32 3.53 7.54 -4.89
N GLY A 33 3.83 6.36 -4.34
CA GLY A 33 3.69 5.08 -5.03
C GLY A 33 4.99 4.56 -5.62
N TYR A 34 6.12 5.23 -5.38
CA TYR A 34 7.44 4.76 -5.82
C TYR A 34 7.77 3.35 -5.27
N SER A 35 7.32 3.07 -4.05
CA SER A 35 7.34 1.73 -3.46
C SER A 35 6.05 1.48 -2.67
N VAL A 36 5.62 0.22 -2.60
CA VAL A 36 4.40 -0.20 -1.89
C VAL A 36 4.62 -1.49 -1.12
N ALA A 37 3.94 -1.63 0.02
CA ALA A 37 3.94 -2.86 0.82
C ALA A 37 2.61 -3.05 1.55
N GLN A 38 2.22 -4.30 1.76
CA GLN A 38 1.09 -4.65 2.62
C GLN A 38 1.56 -4.70 4.09
N HIS A 39 0.73 -4.24 5.01
CA HIS A 39 1.04 -4.29 6.44
C HIS A 39 -0.20 -4.57 7.28
N GLN A 40 -0.05 -5.45 8.26
CA GLN A 40 -1.08 -5.74 9.26
C GLN A 40 -0.58 -5.29 10.63
N SER A 41 -1.32 -4.39 11.29
CA SER A 41 -1.07 -4.10 12.70
C SER A 41 -1.76 -5.16 13.54
N VAL A 42 -1.03 -5.82 14.43
CA VAL A 42 -1.56 -6.90 15.27
C VAL A 42 -1.55 -6.50 16.75
N SER A 43 -2.52 -7.01 17.51
CA SER A 43 -2.51 -6.95 18.97
C SER A 43 -1.41 -7.86 19.50
N LEU A 44 -0.54 -7.33 20.36
CA LEU A 44 0.52 -8.12 20.98
C LEU A 44 -0.02 -9.12 22.02
N GLU A 45 -1.16 -8.81 22.63
CA GLU A 45 -1.77 -9.66 23.66
C GLU A 45 -2.59 -10.81 23.06
N THR A 46 -3.36 -10.52 22.00
CA THR A 46 -4.34 -11.46 21.45
C THR A 46 -3.95 -12.03 20.08
N GLY A 47 -2.93 -11.47 19.42
CA GLY A 47 -2.55 -11.82 18.05
C GLY A 47 -3.55 -11.38 16.98
N ALA A 48 -4.64 -10.72 17.37
CA ALA A 48 -5.69 -10.31 16.44
C ALA A 48 -5.20 -9.19 15.50
N ILE A 49 -5.58 -9.26 14.22
CA ILE A 49 -5.35 -8.17 13.27
C ILE A 49 -6.26 -6.99 13.64
N LEU A 50 -5.65 -5.85 13.94
CA LEU A 50 -6.34 -4.61 14.26
C LEU A 50 -6.63 -3.78 13.01
N ASN A 51 -5.68 -3.74 12.07
CA ASN A 51 -5.81 -2.97 10.83
C ASN A 51 -5.04 -3.63 9.69
N ASN A 52 -5.56 -3.44 8.47
CA ASN A 52 -4.85 -3.73 7.23
C ASN A 52 -4.52 -2.40 6.53
N TRP A 53 -3.25 -2.16 6.29
CA TRP A 53 -2.76 -0.94 5.65
C TRP A 53 -2.00 -1.27 4.37
N LEU A 54 -2.13 -0.37 3.40
CA LEU A 54 -1.16 -0.21 2.33
C LEU A 54 -0.12 0.81 2.78
N LEU A 55 1.13 0.41 2.86
CA LEU A 55 2.26 1.32 3.05
C LEU A 55 2.71 1.82 1.68
N VAL A 56 2.92 3.13 1.57
CA VAL A 56 3.30 3.79 0.33
C VAL A 56 4.50 4.71 0.57
N GLY A 57 5.58 4.49 -0.17
CA GLY A 57 6.74 5.36 -0.21
C GLY A 57 6.52 6.53 -1.17
N ALA A 58 6.94 7.72 -0.73
CA ALA A 58 6.94 8.95 -1.53
C ALA A 58 8.31 9.65 -1.33
N PRO A 59 9.35 9.28 -2.08
CA PRO A 59 10.74 9.66 -1.80
C PRO A 59 11.02 11.17 -1.96
N LEU A 60 10.15 11.91 -2.64
CA LEU A 60 10.27 13.36 -2.78
C LEU A 60 9.17 14.10 -2.02
N ASP A 61 8.49 13.45 -1.09
CA ASP A 61 7.58 14.13 -0.17
C ASP A 61 8.33 14.69 1.05
N GLN A 62 7.72 15.63 1.76
CA GLN A 62 8.28 16.18 2.98
C GLN A 62 7.85 15.32 4.17
N ASN A 63 8.80 14.70 4.88
CA ASN A 63 8.51 14.02 6.15
C ASN A 63 8.39 15.02 7.31
N LEU A 64 8.16 14.48 8.51
CA LEU A 64 7.95 15.26 9.74
C LEU A 64 9.27 15.75 10.38
N GLN A 65 10.43 15.54 9.75
CA GLN A 65 11.71 15.98 10.29
C GLN A 65 11.93 17.48 10.07
N PRO A 66 12.28 18.23 11.13
CA PRO A 66 12.59 19.65 11.00
C PRO A 66 13.90 19.87 10.22
N GLY A 67 13.98 20.98 9.48
CA GLY A 67 15.20 21.39 8.78
C GLY A 67 15.58 20.53 7.56
N THR A 68 14.67 19.68 7.10
CA THR A 68 14.86 18.88 5.87
C THR A 68 14.04 19.45 4.72
N ASN A 69 14.39 19.09 3.50
CA ASN A 69 13.65 19.47 2.29
C ASN A 69 13.49 18.24 1.39
N ARG A 70 12.26 17.72 1.29
CA ARG A 70 11.91 16.55 0.48
C ARG A 70 12.79 15.32 0.76
N SER A 71 13.03 15.07 2.06
CA SER A 71 13.79 13.91 2.57
C SER A 71 13.10 12.56 2.32
N GLY A 72 11.85 12.57 1.87
CA GLY A 72 11.05 11.39 1.58
C GLY A 72 10.17 10.98 2.75
N ALA A 73 8.94 10.57 2.46
CA ALA A 73 7.96 10.17 3.46
C ALA A 73 7.43 8.76 3.25
N LEU A 74 7.04 8.15 4.37
CA LEU A 74 6.25 6.94 4.42
C LEU A 74 4.80 7.28 4.76
N TRP A 75 3.85 6.73 4.01
CA TRP A 75 2.43 6.88 4.24
C TRP A 75 1.80 5.53 4.57
N ARG A 76 0.83 5.51 5.49
CA ARG A 76 -0.06 4.37 5.72
C ARG A 76 -1.46 4.73 5.23
N CYS A 77 -2.02 3.91 4.38
CA CYS A 77 -3.34 4.09 3.78
C CYS A 77 -4.26 2.95 4.22
N PRO A 78 -5.46 3.22 4.77
CA PRO A 78 -6.40 2.17 5.11
C PRO A 78 -7.05 1.59 3.83
N MET A 79 -7.51 0.33 3.91
CA MET A 79 -8.20 -0.36 2.79
C MET A 79 -9.65 0.12 2.63
N THR A 80 -9.83 1.39 2.29
CA THR A 80 -11.11 2.07 2.07
C THR A 80 -11.20 2.56 0.62
N THR A 81 -12.40 2.98 0.19
CA THR A 81 -12.62 3.60 -1.13
C THR A 81 -12.25 5.09 -1.19
N ARG A 82 -11.89 5.72 -0.07
CA ARG A 82 -11.44 7.12 -0.03
C ARG A 82 -10.03 7.21 -0.61
N LYS A 83 -9.76 8.25 -1.39
CA LYS A 83 -8.47 8.40 -2.10
C LYS A 83 -7.41 9.18 -1.31
N ASP A 84 -7.84 9.95 -0.33
CA ASP A 84 -7.10 11.02 0.36
C ASP A 84 -7.00 10.79 1.88
N ASP A 85 -7.18 9.56 2.34
CA ASP A 85 -7.18 9.18 3.77
C ASP A 85 -5.88 8.50 4.22
N CYS A 86 -4.81 8.64 3.43
CA CYS A 86 -3.48 8.22 3.83
C CYS A 86 -2.91 9.18 4.88
N ILE A 87 -2.25 8.62 5.89
CA ILE A 87 -1.64 9.39 6.98
C ILE A 87 -0.15 9.11 6.98
N GLN A 88 0.65 10.16 7.13
CA GLN A 88 2.10 10.03 7.19
C GLN A 88 2.52 9.26 8.45
N VAL A 89 3.42 8.29 8.28
CA VAL A 89 3.99 7.50 9.37
C VAL A 89 5.21 8.25 9.90
N VAL A 90 5.30 8.37 11.23
CA VAL A 90 6.49 8.88 11.90
C VAL A 90 7.56 7.79 11.86
N THR A 91 8.55 7.93 10.99
CA THR A 91 9.71 7.03 10.88
C THR A 91 10.89 7.51 11.71
N ASP A 92 11.10 8.82 11.71
CA ASP A 92 12.25 9.51 12.27
C ASP A 92 11.90 11.00 12.49
N GLY A 93 12.62 11.68 13.37
CA GLY A 93 12.31 13.07 13.77
C GLY A 93 11.28 13.14 14.89
N LYS A 94 11.72 12.90 16.14
CA LYS A 94 10.94 13.35 17.31
C LYS A 94 10.89 14.88 17.26
N ARG A 95 9.70 15.48 17.38
CA ARG A 95 9.58 16.89 17.74
C ARG A 95 10.33 17.09 19.05
N SER A 96 11.35 17.93 19.06
CA SER A 96 11.76 18.58 20.30
C SER A 96 10.69 19.61 20.58
N THR A 97 9.61 19.19 21.24
CA THR A 97 8.73 20.12 21.96
C THR A 97 9.45 20.60 23.20
#